data_AF-A0A8C5SIP2-F1
#
_entry.id   AF-A0A8C5SIP2-F1
#
_cell.length_a   1.000
_cell.length_b   1.000
_cell.length_c   1.000
_cell.angle_alpha   90.00
_cell.angle_beta   90.00
_cell.angle_gamma   90.00
#
_symmetry.space_group_name_H-M   'P 1'
#
loop_
_entity.id
_entity.type
_entity.pdbx_description
1 polymer ?
#
loop_
_entity_poly.entity_id
_entity_poly.type
_entity_poly.pdbx_seq_one_letter_code
_entity_poly.pdbx_strand_id
1 'polypeptide(L)'
;TTDGLCLTSVTRNKNKIQRNSMCLAENDLFPKGRPFVCAISTSKGVITVPHCCDKDFCNKIDLPVPTPGPVIGKFSSILGPVELAAAIAGPVCFLCISLMLILYICHNRTFIHHRVPSEEDPSMERPFISEGTTLKDLIYDMTTSGSGSGLPLLVQRTIARTIVLQESIGKGRFGEVWRGKWRGEEVAVKIFSSREERSWFREAEIYQTVMLRHENILGFIAADNKDNGTWTQLWLVSDYHEHGSLFDYLNRYTVTVEGMIKLALSTASGLAHLHMEIVGTQGKPAIAHRDLKSKNILVKKNGTCCIADLGLAVRHDSATDTIDIAPNHRVGTKR
;
A
#
# COMPACT_ATOMS: atom_id res chain seq x y z
N THR A 1 -46.58 -5.26 -59.67
CA THR A 1 -45.14 -5.23 -59.42
C THR A 1 -44.86 -4.21 -58.35
N THR A 2 -44.67 -4.68 -57.12
CA THR A 2 -44.34 -3.88 -55.95
C THR A 2 -42.83 -3.68 -55.86
N ASP A 3 -42.40 -2.43 -55.82
CA ASP A 3 -41.05 -1.94 -55.56
C ASP A 3 -40.93 -1.46 -54.10
N GLY A 4 -41.50 -2.21 -53.14
CA GLY A 4 -41.63 -1.74 -51.76
C GLY A 4 -42.17 -2.80 -50.80
N LEU A 5 -42.53 -2.38 -49.58
CA LEU A 5 -43.02 -3.25 -48.52
C LEU A 5 -44.47 -2.94 -48.17
N CYS A 6 -45.27 -3.99 -47.99
CA CYS A 6 -46.63 -3.87 -47.49
C CYS A 6 -46.78 -4.49 -46.11
N LEU A 7 -47.72 -3.93 -45.35
CA LEU A 7 -48.13 -4.35 -44.03
C LEU A 7 -49.64 -4.62 -44.06
N THR A 8 -50.05 -5.76 -43.52
CA THR A 8 -51.44 -6.00 -43.13
C THR A 8 -51.48 -6.40 -41.66
N SER A 9 -52.49 -5.95 -40.92
CA SER A 9 -52.59 -6.22 -39.48
C SER A 9 -54.03 -6.42 -39.05
N VAL A 10 -54.23 -7.34 -38.11
CA VAL A 10 -55.52 -7.56 -37.45
C VAL A 10 -55.37 -7.21 -35.98
N THR A 11 -56.17 -6.25 -35.55
CA THR A 11 -56.26 -5.80 -34.16
C THR A 11 -57.55 -6.29 -33.54
N ARG A 12 -57.47 -6.99 -32.42
CA ARG A 12 -58.62 -7.37 -31.59
C ARG A 12 -58.61 -6.56 -30.30
N ASN A 13 -59.67 -5.80 -30.06
CA ASN A 13 -59.92 -5.10 -28.80
C ASN A 13 -61.29 -5.56 -28.26
N LYS A 14 -61.28 -6.40 -27.22
CA LYS A 14 -62.49 -7.04 -26.68
C LYS A 14 -63.30 -7.72 -27.80
N ASN A 15 -64.42 -7.13 -28.22
CA ASN A 15 -65.33 -7.66 -29.25
C ASN A 15 -65.18 -6.96 -30.61
N LYS A 16 -64.32 -5.94 -30.74
CA LYS A 16 -64.11 -5.22 -32.01
C LYS A 16 -62.87 -5.75 -32.72
N ILE A 17 -63.04 -6.11 -33.98
CA ILE A 17 -61.96 -6.52 -34.88
C ILE A 17 -61.73 -5.37 -35.85
N GLN A 18 -60.48 -4.94 -35.98
CA GLN A 18 -60.07 -3.93 -36.94
C GLN A 18 -58.97 -4.49 -37.83
N ARG A 19 -59.10 -4.30 -39.14
CA ARG A 19 -58.10 -4.69 -40.13
C ARG A 19 -57.52 -3.43 -40.74
N ASN A 20 -56.20 -3.32 -40.74
CA ASN A 20 -55.49 -2.21 -41.37
C ASN A 20 -54.45 -2.77 -42.34
N SER A 21 -54.38 -2.19 -43.53
CA SER A 21 -53.32 -2.50 -44.49
C SER A 21 -52.73 -1.22 -45.08
N MET A 22 -51.42 -1.26 -45.38
CA MET A 22 -50.67 -0.15 -45.97
C MET A 22 -49.51 -0.70 -46.81
N CYS A 23 -49.03 0.10 -47.76
CA CYS A 23 -47.82 -0.18 -48.52
C CYS A 23 -46.93 1.06 -48.54
N LEU A 24 -45.63 0.84 -48.49
CA LEU A 24 -44.57 1.86 -48.53
C LEU A 24 -43.70 1.57 -49.75
N ALA A 25 -43.44 2.59 -50.57
CA ALA A 25 -42.49 2.47 -51.67
C ALA A 25 -41.05 2.37 -51.14
N GLU A 26 -40.14 1.77 -51.90
CA GLU A 26 -38.73 1.64 -51.52
C GLU A 26 -38.05 2.99 -51.22
N ASN A 27 -38.49 4.06 -51.87
CA ASN A 27 -37.98 5.42 -51.61
C ASN A 27 -38.40 5.98 -50.24
N ASP A 28 -39.47 5.47 -49.64
CA ASP A 28 -39.97 5.88 -48.32
C ASP A 28 -39.40 5.00 -47.17
N LEU A 29 -38.63 3.95 -47.51
CA LEU A 29 -37.98 3.08 -46.53
C LEU A 29 -36.72 3.76 -45.97
N PHE A 30 -36.89 4.51 -44.88
CA PHE A 30 -35.79 5.12 -44.13
C PHE A 30 -35.61 4.47 -42.75
N PRO A 31 -34.39 4.06 -42.34
CA PRO A 31 -33.13 4.04 -43.08
C PRO A 31 -32.95 2.78 -43.95
N LYS A 32 -32.34 2.95 -45.14
CA LYS A 32 -32.17 1.91 -46.19
C LYS A 32 -31.36 0.65 -45.80
N GLY A 33 -30.87 0.57 -44.57
CA GLY A 33 -30.06 -0.55 -44.06
C GLY A 33 -30.67 -1.30 -42.87
N ARG A 34 -31.92 -1.01 -42.47
CA ARG A 34 -32.61 -1.74 -41.40
C ARG A 34 -33.88 -2.41 -41.93
N PRO A 35 -34.04 -3.73 -41.76
CA PRO A 35 -35.25 -4.42 -42.21
C PRO A 35 -36.46 -3.93 -41.41
N PHE A 36 -37.58 -3.72 -42.09
CA PHE A 36 -38.87 -3.45 -41.44
C PHE A 36 -39.37 -4.75 -40.78
N VAL A 37 -39.53 -4.75 -39.46
CA VAL A 37 -39.90 -5.95 -38.69
C VAL A 37 -41.32 -5.83 -38.17
N CYS A 38 -42.18 -6.76 -38.56
CA CYS A 38 -43.50 -6.96 -37.97
C CYS A 38 -43.38 -7.77 -36.68
N ALA A 39 -43.67 -7.16 -35.53
CA ALA A 39 -43.73 -7.84 -34.23
C ALA A 39 -45.14 -7.79 -33.65
N ILE A 40 -45.57 -8.89 -33.01
CA ILE A 40 -46.86 -8.94 -32.32
C ILE A 40 -46.85 -7.96 -31.15
N SER A 41 -47.89 -7.13 -31.05
CA SER A 41 -48.05 -6.17 -29.95
C SER A 41 -49.27 -6.52 -29.11
N THR A 42 -49.05 -6.66 -27.80
CA THR A 42 -50.09 -6.96 -26.82
C THR A 42 -50.07 -5.88 -25.73
N SER A 43 -51.09 -5.04 -25.68
CA SER A 43 -51.19 -3.98 -24.67
C SER A 43 -52.62 -3.82 -24.19
N LYS A 44 -52.84 -3.84 -22.86
CA LYS A 44 -54.14 -3.59 -22.20
C LYS A 44 -55.32 -4.36 -22.81
N GLY A 45 -55.12 -5.63 -23.18
CA GLY A 45 -56.17 -6.48 -23.77
C GLY A 45 -56.45 -6.25 -25.27
N VAL A 46 -55.61 -5.44 -25.92
CA VAL A 46 -55.57 -5.27 -27.38
C VAL A 46 -54.43 -6.11 -27.95
N ILE A 47 -54.75 -7.02 -28.85
CA ILE A 47 -53.77 -7.86 -29.55
C ILE A 47 -53.73 -7.42 -31.01
N THR A 48 -52.56 -7.02 -31.49
CA THR A 48 -52.31 -6.67 -32.88
C THR A 48 -51.32 -7.66 -33.49
N VAL A 49 -51.74 -8.36 -34.54
CA VAL A 49 -50.91 -9.31 -35.28
C VAL A 49 -50.60 -8.72 -36.65
N PRO A 50 -49.39 -8.18 -36.87
CA PRO A 50 -48.97 -7.65 -38.15
C PRO A 50 -48.26 -8.70 -39.02
N HIS A 51 -48.41 -8.59 -40.35
CA HIS A 51 -47.69 -9.36 -41.35
C HIS A 51 -47.08 -8.42 -42.39
N CYS A 52 -45.76 -8.56 -42.58
CA CYS A 52 -44.94 -7.75 -43.48
C CYS A 52 -44.54 -8.61 -44.67
N CYS A 53 -44.61 -8.06 -45.87
CA CYS A 53 -44.34 -8.79 -47.10
C CYS A 53 -43.93 -7.84 -48.24
N ASP A 54 -43.17 -8.38 -49.19
CA ASP A 54 -42.58 -7.69 -50.35
C ASP A 54 -43.16 -8.21 -51.69
N LYS A 55 -44.26 -8.97 -51.63
CA LYS A 55 -44.90 -9.60 -52.80
C LYS A 55 -46.11 -8.81 -53.28
N ASP A 56 -46.37 -8.91 -54.59
CA ASP A 56 -47.56 -8.33 -55.21
C ASP A 56 -48.85 -8.75 -54.48
N PHE A 57 -49.74 -7.77 -54.22
CA PHE A 57 -51.04 -7.93 -53.55
C PHE A 57 -51.02 -8.46 -52.11
N CYS A 58 -49.88 -8.45 -51.42
CA CYS A 58 -49.79 -9.04 -50.09
C CYS A 58 -50.50 -8.21 -48.98
N ASN A 59 -50.86 -6.97 -49.27
CA ASN A 59 -51.77 -6.15 -48.46
C ASN A 59 -53.24 -6.64 -48.45
N LYS A 60 -53.58 -7.64 -49.27
CA LYS A 60 -54.92 -8.27 -49.35
C LYS A 60 -55.01 -9.63 -48.65
N ILE A 61 -53.97 -10.04 -47.92
CA ILE A 61 -53.99 -11.31 -47.18
C ILE A 61 -54.97 -11.21 -46.01
N ASP A 62 -55.92 -12.14 -45.93
CA ASP A 62 -56.82 -12.29 -44.78
C ASP A 62 -56.09 -13.01 -43.65
N LEU A 63 -55.58 -12.23 -42.70
CA LEU A 63 -54.96 -12.77 -41.50
C LEU A 63 -56.02 -13.38 -40.56
N PRO A 64 -55.69 -14.50 -39.89
CA PRO A 64 -56.58 -15.11 -38.90
C PRO A 64 -56.80 -14.15 -37.73
N VAL A 65 -58.03 -14.09 -37.24
CA VAL A 65 -58.34 -13.25 -36.08
C VAL A 65 -57.75 -13.90 -34.82
N PRO A 66 -56.91 -13.21 -34.04
CA PRO A 66 -56.24 -13.81 -32.88
C PRO A 66 -57.26 -14.30 -31.86
N THR A 67 -57.45 -15.62 -31.74
CA THR A 67 -58.35 -16.27 -30.78
C THR A 67 -57.90 -15.98 -29.35
N PRO A 68 -58.82 -15.86 -28.37
CA PRO A 68 -58.43 -15.85 -26.97
C PRO A 68 -57.99 -17.27 -26.63
N GLY A 69 -56.71 -17.58 -26.87
CA GLY A 69 -56.09 -18.78 -26.35
C GLY A 69 -56.10 -18.74 -24.83
N PRO A 70 -56.03 -19.90 -24.15
CA PRO A 70 -55.85 -19.92 -22.70
C PRO A 70 -54.65 -19.06 -22.41
N VAL A 71 -54.82 -18.13 -21.47
CA VAL A 71 -53.73 -17.33 -20.92
C VAL A 71 -52.67 -18.35 -20.53
N ILE A 72 -51.60 -18.47 -21.32
CA ILE A 72 -50.40 -19.17 -20.89
C ILE A 72 -50.08 -18.47 -19.59
N GLY A 73 -50.32 -19.21 -18.49
CA GLY A 73 -50.05 -18.73 -17.17
C GLY A 73 -48.66 -18.13 -17.25
N LYS A 74 -48.54 -16.88 -16.81
CA LYS A 74 -47.24 -16.38 -16.37
C LYS A 74 -46.58 -17.57 -15.70
N PHE A 75 -45.44 -18.03 -16.24
CA PHE A 75 -44.52 -18.79 -15.42
C PHE A 75 -44.45 -17.97 -14.14
N SER A 76 -45.01 -18.52 -13.07
CA SER A 76 -44.88 -17.94 -11.76
C SER A 76 -43.37 -17.97 -11.53
N SER A 77 -42.69 -16.85 -11.79
CA SER A 77 -41.49 -16.54 -11.07
C SER A 77 -41.94 -16.50 -9.63
N ILE A 78 -41.72 -17.61 -8.93
CA ILE A 78 -42.13 -17.87 -7.54
C ILE A 78 -41.56 -16.84 -6.57
N LEU A 79 -40.69 -15.93 -7.04
CA LEU A 79 -40.19 -14.79 -6.29
C LEU A 79 -40.58 -13.47 -7.00
N GLY A 80 -41.33 -12.61 -6.31
CA GLY A 80 -41.58 -11.23 -6.73
C GLY A 80 -40.28 -10.42 -6.85
N PRO A 81 -40.29 -9.23 -7.47
CA PRO A 81 -39.07 -8.43 -7.68
C PRO A 81 -38.33 -8.08 -6.37
N VAL A 82 -39.08 -7.90 -5.27
CA VAL A 82 -38.53 -7.67 -3.91
C VAL A 82 -37.84 -8.94 -3.38
N GLU A 83 -38.38 -10.08 -3.74
CA GLU A 83 -38.06 -11.40 -3.24
C GLU A 83 -36.81 -11.94 -4.00
N LEU A 84 -36.71 -11.64 -5.30
CA LEU A 84 -35.49 -11.79 -6.10
C LEU A 84 -34.39 -10.81 -5.67
N ALA A 85 -34.74 -9.56 -5.37
CA ALA A 85 -33.78 -8.60 -4.84
C ALA A 85 -33.22 -9.04 -3.48
N ALA A 86 -34.06 -9.58 -2.60
CA ALA A 86 -33.63 -10.17 -1.33
C ALA A 86 -32.76 -11.43 -1.52
N ALA A 87 -33.10 -12.29 -2.48
CA ALA A 87 -32.32 -13.49 -2.79
C ALA A 87 -30.93 -13.20 -3.36
N ILE A 88 -30.71 -12.03 -3.97
CA ILE A 88 -29.41 -11.59 -4.47
C ILE A 88 -28.68 -10.74 -3.41
N ALA A 89 -29.39 -9.81 -2.76
CA ALA A 89 -28.81 -8.94 -1.75
C ALA A 89 -28.34 -9.73 -0.52
N GLY A 90 -29.06 -10.77 -0.11
CA GLY A 90 -28.68 -11.61 1.04
C GLY A 90 -27.28 -12.22 0.90
N PRO A 91 -27.01 -13.01 -0.16
CA PRO A 91 -25.67 -13.57 -0.41
C PRO A 91 -24.59 -12.51 -0.60
N VAL A 92 -24.89 -11.40 -1.29
CA VAL A 92 -23.92 -10.30 -1.50
C VAL A 92 -23.58 -9.63 -0.16
N CYS A 93 -24.58 -9.30 0.66
CA CYS A 93 -24.36 -8.74 1.99
C CYS A 93 -23.61 -9.74 2.89
N PHE A 94 -23.93 -11.03 2.84
CA PHE A 94 -23.21 -12.06 3.59
C PHE A 94 -21.75 -12.19 3.13
N LEU A 95 -21.48 -12.12 1.82
CA LEU A 95 -20.12 -12.09 1.28
C LEU A 95 -19.38 -10.82 1.70
N CYS A 96 -20.01 -9.65 1.66
CA CYS A 96 -19.41 -8.41 2.13
C CYS A 96 -19.13 -8.42 3.63
N ILE A 97 -20.07 -8.90 4.45
CA ILE A 97 -19.90 -9.00 5.91
C ILE A 97 -18.86 -10.04 6.26
N SER A 98 -18.84 -11.20 5.59
CA SER A 98 -17.82 -12.22 5.81
C SER A 98 -16.44 -11.74 5.36
N LEU A 99 -16.32 -11.02 4.25
CA LEU A 99 -15.07 -10.39 3.82
C LEU A 99 -14.60 -9.33 4.84
N MET A 100 -15.51 -8.46 5.32
CA MET A 100 -15.19 -7.48 6.35
C MET A 100 -14.80 -8.14 7.68
N LEU A 101 -15.46 -9.24 8.06
CA LEU A 101 -15.13 -10.01 9.26
C LEU A 101 -13.81 -10.75 9.09
N ILE A 102 -13.51 -11.31 7.92
CA ILE A 102 -12.22 -11.93 7.61
C ILE A 102 -11.13 -10.87 7.63
N LEU A 103 -11.32 -9.70 7.02
CA LEU A 103 -10.35 -8.61 7.07
C LEU A 103 -10.17 -8.10 8.50
N TYR A 104 -11.24 -7.97 9.27
CA TYR A 104 -11.20 -7.61 10.69
C TYR A 104 -10.46 -8.67 11.51
N ILE A 105 -10.76 -9.95 11.33
CA ILE A 105 -10.07 -11.06 12.02
C ILE A 105 -8.63 -11.17 11.54
N CYS A 106 -8.30 -10.97 10.26
CA CYS A 106 -6.94 -10.98 9.73
C CYS A 106 -6.14 -9.81 10.27
N HIS A 107 -6.73 -8.61 10.32
CA HIS A 107 -6.13 -7.41 10.91
C HIS A 107 -5.95 -7.58 12.43
N ASN A 108 -6.95 -8.14 13.12
CA ASN A 108 -6.90 -8.38 14.54
C ASN A 108 -6.02 -9.59 14.89
N ARG A 109 -5.87 -10.58 14.00
CA ARG A 109 -4.92 -11.69 14.13
C ARG A 109 -3.50 -11.25 13.82
N THR A 110 -3.26 -10.36 12.85
CA THR A 110 -1.94 -9.72 12.72
C THR A 110 -1.64 -8.91 13.98
N PHE A 111 -2.61 -8.18 14.51
CA PHE A 111 -2.48 -7.43 15.76
C PHE A 111 -2.33 -8.33 17.03
N ILE A 112 -2.96 -9.49 17.10
CA ILE A 112 -2.92 -10.44 18.23
C ILE A 112 -1.73 -11.42 18.11
N HIS A 113 -1.35 -11.88 16.92
CA HIS A 113 -0.09 -12.62 16.71
C HIS A 113 1.13 -11.74 16.97
N HIS A 114 0.99 -10.41 16.94
CA HIS A 114 2.00 -9.49 17.50
C HIS A 114 2.13 -9.54 19.03
N ARG A 115 1.30 -10.32 19.74
CA ARG A 115 1.27 -10.42 21.22
C ARG A 115 1.34 -11.82 21.80
N VAL A 116 1.48 -12.89 21.01
CA VAL A 116 1.62 -14.25 21.56
C VAL A 116 3.11 -14.65 21.52
N PRO A 117 3.77 -14.86 22.67
CA PRO A 117 5.10 -15.48 22.71
C PRO A 117 4.99 -16.90 22.16
N SER A 118 5.79 -17.21 21.16
CA SER A 118 6.09 -18.60 20.79
C SER A 118 6.87 -19.21 21.95
N GLU A 119 6.39 -20.34 22.46
CA GLU A 119 7.06 -21.13 23.50
C GLU A 119 8.54 -21.34 23.18
N GLU A 120 9.37 -21.15 24.21
CA GLU A 120 10.82 -21.26 24.16
C GLU A 120 11.26 -22.73 24.07
N ASP A 121 12.09 -23.03 23.09
CA ASP A 121 12.87 -24.27 23.01
C ASP A 121 14.08 -24.16 23.97
N PRO A 122 14.21 -25.04 24.99
CA PRO A 122 15.19 -24.88 26.06
C PRO A 122 16.56 -25.46 25.67
N SER A 123 17.25 -24.85 24.71
CA SER A 123 18.65 -25.22 24.43
C SER A 123 19.48 -24.10 23.81
N MET A 124 19.57 -22.93 24.45
CA MET A 124 20.61 -21.95 24.14
C MET A 124 21.09 -21.31 25.43
N GLU A 125 22.35 -21.54 25.77
CA GLU A 125 23.07 -20.97 26.91
C GLU A 125 22.82 -19.45 27.01
N ARG A 126 22.16 -19.03 28.09
CA ARG A 126 21.85 -17.62 28.38
C ARG A 126 23.16 -16.86 28.61
N PRO A 127 23.51 -15.85 27.80
CA PRO A 127 24.55 -14.90 28.19
C PRO A 127 24.00 -14.04 29.32
N PHE A 128 24.76 -13.92 30.41
CA PHE A 128 24.53 -13.13 31.61
C PHE A 128 23.95 -11.73 31.35
N ILE A 129 22.62 -11.57 31.35
CA ILE A 129 21.94 -10.27 31.48
C ILE A 129 20.65 -10.49 32.26
N SER A 130 20.43 -9.65 33.29
CA SER A 130 19.28 -9.74 34.19
C SER A 130 17.96 -9.56 33.45
N GLU A 131 16.98 -10.43 33.75
CA GLU A 131 15.59 -10.25 33.35
C GLU A 131 15.12 -8.85 33.77
N GLY A 132 14.59 -8.06 32.82
CA GLY A 132 14.00 -6.74 33.07
C GLY A 132 14.75 -5.52 32.51
N THR A 133 15.93 -5.68 31.89
CA THR A 133 16.63 -4.56 31.24
C THR A 133 16.11 -4.31 29.82
N THR A 134 15.61 -3.10 29.52
CA THR A 134 15.18 -2.76 28.15
C THR A 134 16.37 -2.41 27.28
N LEU A 135 16.21 -2.46 25.96
CA LEU A 135 17.27 -2.06 25.03
C LEU A 135 17.69 -0.60 25.24
N LYS A 136 16.71 0.25 25.55
CA LYS A 136 16.96 1.67 25.83
C LYS A 136 17.83 1.85 27.06
N ASP A 137 17.62 1.06 28.10
CA ASP A 137 18.43 1.12 29.33
C ASP A 137 19.87 0.71 29.06
N LEU A 138 20.06 -0.39 28.32
CA LEU A 138 21.40 -0.87 27.96
C LEU A 138 22.19 0.14 27.11
N ILE A 139 21.51 0.83 26.18
CA ILE A 139 22.15 1.88 25.37
C ILE A 139 22.42 3.12 26.24
N TYR A 140 21.48 3.52 27.09
CA TYR A 140 21.62 4.70 27.93
C TYR A 140 22.80 4.56 28.90
N ASP A 141 22.88 3.46 29.64
CA ASP A 141 23.93 3.16 30.62
C ASP A 141 25.34 3.07 30.00
N MET A 142 25.43 2.73 28.71
CA MET A 142 26.71 2.64 28.00
C MET A 142 27.10 3.94 27.28
N THR A 143 26.15 4.82 26.96
CA THR A 143 26.42 6.14 26.36
C THR A 143 26.88 7.19 27.36
N THR A 144 26.64 7.00 28.67
CA THR A 144 27.13 7.89 29.73
C THR A 144 28.65 7.85 29.95
N SER A 145 29.34 6.85 29.40
CA SER A 145 30.81 6.69 29.52
C SER A 145 31.62 7.49 28.49
N GLY A 146 30.98 8.32 27.65
CA GLY A 146 31.65 9.41 26.92
C GLY A 146 32.44 9.05 25.65
N SER A 147 32.38 7.81 25.15
CA SER A 147 33.23 7.36 24.02
C SER A 147 32.54 7.27 22.64
N GLY A 148 31.24 7.60 22.52
CA GLY A 148 30.52 7.60 21.24
C GLY A 148 29.06 7.19 21.34
N SER A 149 28.29 7.39 20.26
CA SER A 149 26.91 6.92 20.14
C SER A 149 26.86 5.44 19.78
N GLY A 150 26.54 4.57 20.73
CA GLY A 150 26.34 3.13 20.49
C GLY A 150 26.94 2.23 21.57
N LEU A 151 26.79 0.92 21.40
CA LEU A 151 27.35 -0.09 22.32
C LEU A 151 28.88 -0.23 22.10
N PRO A 152 29.68 -0.64 23.11
CA PRO A 152 31.13 -0.86 22.98
C PRO A 152 31.50 -1.88 21.89
N LEU A 153 32.65 -1.67 21.22
CA LEU A 153 33.14 -2.47 20.08
C LEU A 153 33.13 -4.00 20.29
N LEU A 154 33.39 -4.47 21.52
CA LEU A 154 33.36 -5.91 21.84
C LEU A 154 31.94 -6.50 21.82
N VAL A 155 30.94 -5.72 22.24
CA VAL A 155 29.53 -6.11 22.22
C VAL A 155 28.99 -6.06 20.79
N GLN A 156 29.45 -5.08 19.99
CA GLN A 156 28.99 -4.89 18.61
C GLN A 156 29.18 -6.14 17.73
N ARG A 157 30.28 -6.89 17.87
CA ARG A 157 30.63 -8.05 17.00
C ARG A 157 29.82 -9.34 17.20
N THR A 158 28.77 -9.30 18.01
CA THR A 158 27.92 -10.48 18.30
C THR A 158 26.43 -10.21 18.18
N ILE A 159 26.04 -8.96 17.93
CA ILE A 159 24.64 -8.54 17.92
C ILE A 159 23.89 -9.19 16.76
N ALA A 160 24.49 -9.22 15.56
CA ALA A 160 23.86 -9.77 14.37
C ALA A 160 23.52 -11.26 14.49
N ARG A 161 24.26 -12.02 15.31
CA ARG A 161 23.98 -13.43 15.59
C ARG A 161 22.68 -13.62 16.37
N THR A 162 22.36 -12.67 17.25
CA THR A 162 21.18 -12.70 18.13
C THR A 162 19.95 -12.01 17.54
N ILE A 163 20.08 -11.43 16.34
CA ILE A 163 18.97 -10.81 15.62
C ILE A 163 18.34 -11.80 14.64
N VAL A 164 17.02 -11.92 14.71
CA VAL A 164 16.20 -12.66 13.75
C VAL A 164 15.56 -11.67 12.78
N LEU A 165 15.88 -11.79 11.49
CA LEU A 165 15.22 -11.00 10.44
C LEU A 165 13.79 -11.50 10.23
N GLN A 166 12.85 -10.57 10.07
CA GLN A 166 11.43 -10.89 9.88
C GLN A 166 10.94 -10.51 8.49
N GLU A 167 11.06 -9.23 8.12
CA GLU A 167 10.42 -8.67 6.92
C GLU A 167 11.37 -7.69 6.21
N SER A 168 11.48 -7.79 4.89
CA SER A 168 12.17 -6.76 4.09
C SER A 168 11.25 -5.55 3.96
N ILE A 169 11.68 -4.41 4.53
CA ILE A 169 10.87 -3.18 4.60
C ILE A 169 11.26 -2.15 3.54
N GLY A 170 12.41 -2.32 2.88
CA GLY A 170 12.78 -1.45 1.77
C GLY A 170 14.14 -1.77 1.18
N LYS A 171 14.31 -1.48 -0.10
CA LYS A 171 15.61 -1.49 -0.76
C LYS A 171 16.13 -0.07 -0.83
N GLY A 172 17.15 0.20 -0.01
CA GLY A 172 17.87 1.46 -0.03
C GLY A 172 18.87 1.52 -1.18
N ARG A 173 19.63 2.62 -1.22
CA ARG A 173 20.65 2.86 -2.25
C ARG A 173 21.87 1.93 -2.16
N PHE A 174 22.21 1.52 -0.94
CA PHE A 174 23.45 0.80 -0.61
C PHE A 174 23.20 -0.55 0.04
N GLY A 175 21.94 -0.96 0.18
CA GLY A 175 21.58 -2.12 0.98
C GLY A 175 20.09 -2.30 1.12
N GLU A 176 19.71 -3.48 1.58
CA GLU A 176 18.32 -3.82 1.90
C GLU A 176 18.08 -3.58 3.39
N VAL A 177 16.97 -2.93 3.71
CA VAL A 177 16.54 -2.66 5.09
C VAL A 177 15.49 -3.70 5.47
N TRP A 178 15.72 -4.34 6.61
CA TRP A 178 14.87 -5.37 7.17
C TRP A 178 14.34 -4.93 8.54
N ARG A 179 13.11 -5.30 8.86
CA ARG A 179 12.64 -5.38 10.23
C ARG A 179 13.20 -6.67 10.84
N GLY A 180 13.82 -6.55 11.99
CA GLY A 180 14.34 -7.67 12.76
C GLY A 180 13.91 -7.58 14.23
N LYS A 181 14.10 -8.68 14.95
CA LYS A 181 13.82 -8.78 16.37
C LYS A 181 15.10 -9.04 17.15
N TRP A 182 15.38 -8.20 18.13
CA TRP A 182 16.52 -8.32 19.04
C TRP A 182 16.04 -8.30 20.48
N ARG A 183 16.25 -9.39 21.22
CA ARG A 183 15.82 -9.52 22.63
C ARG A 183 14.35 -9.12 22.87
N GLY A 184 13.47 -9.47 21.93
CA GLY A 184 12.04 -9.15 21.99
C GLY A 184 11.66 -7.76 21.47
N GLU A 185 12.61 -6.87 21.19
CA GLU A 185 12.36 -5.54 20.63
C GLU A 185 12.55 -5.50 19.10
N GLU A 186 11.77 -4.64 18.43
CA GLU A 186 11.84 -4.46 16.99
C GLU A 186 13.00 -3.50 16.63
N VAL A 187 13.85 -3.93 15.69
CA VAL A 187 15.00 -3.17 15.19
C VAL A 187 14.98 -3.10 13.67
N ALA A 188 15.55 -2.03 13.11
CA ALA A 188 15.80 -1.89 11.68
C ALA A 188 17.24 -2.30 11.38
N VAL A 189 17.41 -3.23 10.43
CA VAL A 189 18.71 -3.77 10.01
C VAL A 189 18.95 -3.43 8.55
N LYS A 190 19.91 -2.56 8.28
CA LYS A 190 20.37 -2.26 6.92
C LYS A 190 21.53 -3.19 6.58
N ILE A 191 21.34 -4.05 5.57
CA ILE A 191 22.28 -5.09 5.16
C ILE A 191 22.95 -4.67 3.85
N PHE A 192 24.28 -4.64 3.87
CA PHE A 192 25.14 -4.30 2.75
C PHE A 192 25.88 -5.56 2.27
N SER A 193 26.15 -5.61 0.97
CA SER A 193 27.06 -6.61 0.41
C SER A 193 28.51 -6.27 0.76
N SER A 194 29.42 -7.26 0.71
CA SER A 194 30.86 -7.02 0.88
C SER A 194 31.44 -6.03 -0.12
N ARG A 195 30.82 -5.88 -1.31
CA ARG A 195 31.21 -4.88 -2.33
C ARG A 195 30.92 -3.44 -1.90
N GLU A 196 30.06 -3.26 -0.90
CA GLU A 196 29.59 -1.97 -0.40
C GLU A 196 30.22 -1.58 0.94
N GLU A 197 31.30 -2.27 1.35
CA GLU A 197 32.01 -2.06 2.61
C GLU A 197 32.37 -0.59 2.86
N ARG A 198 32.85 0.14 1.85
CA ARG A 198 33.17 1.58 2.00
C ARG A 198 31.93 2.42 2.38
N SER A 199 30.76 2.06 1.86
CA SER A 199 29.52 2.79 2.15
C SER A 199 29.00 2.43 3.55
N TRP A 200 29.04 1.13 3.90
CA TRP A 200 28.74 0.65 5.24
C TRP A 200 29.64 1.29 6.29
N PHE A 201 30.96 1.28 6.07
CA PHE A 201 31.96 1.84 6.98
C PHE A 201 31.74 3.34 7.16
N ARG A 202 31.52 4.08 6.08
CA ARG A 202 31.24 5.52 6.16
C ARG A 202 29.98 5.82 6.98
N GLU A 203 28.90 5.09 6.72
CA GLU A 203 27.65 5.30 7.44
C GLU A 203 27.78 4.91 8.93
N ALA A 204 28.46 3.80 9.24
CA ALA A 204 28.80 3.38 10.60
C ALA A 204 29.65 4.43 11.34
N GLU A 205 30.67 4.96 10.67
CA GLU A 205 31.58 5.99 11.19
C GLU A 205 30.81 7.27 11.55
N ILE A 206 29.93 7.72 10.65
CA ILE A 206 29.11 8.90 10.91
C ILE A 206 28.21 8.65 12.12
N TYR A 207 27.46 7.54 12.16
CA TYR A 207 26.57 7.24 13.29
C TYR A 207 27.28 7.06 14.64
N GLN A 208 28.58 6.73 14.64
CA GLN A 208 29.40 6.61 15.85
C GLN A 208 30.06 7.94 16.27
N THR A 209 29.81 9.04 15.55
CA THR A 209 30.35 10.36 15.91
C THR A 209 29.95 10.73 17.33
N VAL A 210 30.92 11.21 18.10
CA VAL A 210 30.73 11.65 19.49
C VAL A 210 29.63 12.70 19.57
N MET A 211 28.77 12.59 20.59
CA MET A 211 27.63 13.49 20.85
C MET A 211 26.62 13.61 19.69
N LEU A 212 26.57 12.66 18.75
CA LEU A 212 25.59 12.65 17.65
C LEU A 212 24.19 12.21 18.07
N ARG A 213 24.07 11.44 19.17
CA ARG A 213 22.79 10.90 19.61
C ARG A 213 21.85 12.04 20.01
N HIS A 214 20.71 12.12 19.35
CA HIS A 214 19.70 13.16 19.56
C HIS A 214 18.31 12.60 19.29
N GLU A 215 17.27 13.14 19.94
CA GLU A 215 15.91 12.61 19.79
C GLU A 215 15.40 12.69 18.34
N ASN A 216 15.88 13.62 17.52
CA ASN A 216 15.49 13.74 16.11
C ASN A 216 16.56 13.25 15.13
N ILE A 217 17.48 12.40 15.59
CA ILE A 217 18.40 11.61 14.75
C ILE A 217 18.11 10.14 15.01
N LEU A 218 18.16 9.31 13.97
CA LEU A 218 17.89 7.88 14.08
C LEU A 218 18.83 7.24 15.11
N GLY A 219 18.25 6.50 16.06
CA GLY A 219 18.99 5.82 17.11
C GLY A 219 19.83 4.69 16.53
N PHE A 220 21.13 4.92 16.36
CA PHE A 220 22.09 3.88 16.04
C PHE A 220 22.32 2.97 17.25
N ILE A 221 22.40 1.67 16.97
CA ILE A 221 22.62 0.63 17.98
C ILE A 221 24.01 0.02 17.79
N ALA A 222 24.28 -0.51 16.59
CA ALA A 222 25.51 -1.24 16.30
C ALA A 222 25.80 -1.39 14.80
N ALA A 223 27.07 -1.63 14.49
CA ALA A 223 27.53 -2.11 13.20
C ALA A 223 28.18 -3.49 13.42
N ASP A 224 27.83 -4.48 12.61
CA ASP A 224 28.28 -5.86 12.81
C ASP A 224 28.40 -6.61 11.48
N ASN A 225 29.05 -7.77 11.49
CA ASN A 225 29.30 -8.61 10.34
C ASN A 225 28.61 -9.96 10.56
N LYS A 226 27.81 -10.43 9.60
CA LYS A 226 27.19 -11.75 9.66
C LYS A 226 27.65 -12.60 8.50
N ASP A 227 28.32 -13.71 8.81
CA ASP A 227 28.61 -14.75 7.83
C ASP A 227 27.47 -15.76 7.83
N ASN A 228 26.93 -16.06 6.65
CA ASN A 228 25.89 -17.08 6.45
C ASN A 228 26.45 -18.39 5.87
N GLY A 229 27.78 -18.53 5.81
CA GLY A 229 28.49 -19.69 5.26
C GLY A 229 28.79 -19.60 3.76
N THR A 230 28.24 -18.60 3.07
CA THR A 230 28.42 -18.42 1.62
C THR A 230 28.94 -17.04 1.24
N TRP A 231 28.53 -15.99 1.95
CA TRP A 231 29.08 -14.66 1.81
C TRP A 231 28.91 -13.87 3.12
N THR A 232 29.79 -12.89 3.33
CA THR A 232 29.71 -11.96 4.44
C THR A 232 28.71 -10.85 4.15
N GLN A 233 27.80 -10.61 5.09
CA GLN A 233 26.90 -9.48 5.13
C GLN A 233 27.38 -8.46 6.15
N LEU A 234 27.33 -7.18 5.80
CA LEU A 234 27.66 -6.08 6.71
C LEU A 234 26.37 -5.42 7.19
N TRP A 235 26.14 -5.35 8.48
CA TRP A 235 24.89 -4.94 9.10
C TRP A 235 25.07 -3.60 9.80
N LEU A 236 24.08 -2.72 9.65
CA LEU A 236 23.85 -1.55 10.52
C LEU A 236 22.50 -1.73 11.20
N VAL A 237 22.52 -1.71 12.54
CA VAL A 237 21.35 -1.94 13.38
C VAL A 237 20.94 -0.60 14.02
N SER A 238 19.65 -0.29 13.95
CA SER A 238 19.06 0.96 14.44
C SER A 238 17.65 0.74 14.99
N ASP A 239 17.12 1.75 15.67
CA ASP A 239 15.72 1.76 16.13
C ASP A 239 14.75 1.54 14.96
N TYR A 240 13.75 0.69 15.16
CA TYR A 240 12.65 0.55 14.21
C TYR A 240 11.55 1.58 14.46
N HIS A 241 11.02 2.17 13.39
CA HIS A 241 9.90 3.11 13.44
C HIS A 241 8.77 2.65 12.51
N GLU A 242 7.66 2.21 13.13
CA GLU A 242 6.53 1.54 12.47
C GLU A 242 5.83 2.40 11.41
N HIS A 243 5.85 3.73 11.57
CA HIS A 243 5.26 4.65 10.60
C HIS A 243 6.11 4.83 9.34
N GLY A 244 7.32 4.28 9.32
CA GLY A 244 8.22 4.35 8.18
C GLY A 244 8.69 5.77 7.88
N SER A 245 8.91 6.06 6.60
CA SER A 245 9.40 7.37 6.17
C SER A 245 8.30 8.43 6.22
N LEU A 246 8.70 9.71 6.32
CA LEU A 246 7.80 10.86 6.20
C LEU A 246 7.11 10.86 4.82
N PHE A 247 7.79 10.37 3.78
CA PHE A 247 7.18 10.13 2.48
C PHE A 247 6.00 9.15 2.58
N ASP A 248 6.20 7.99 3.21
CA ASP A 248 5.13 6.99 3.36
C ASP A 248 4.00 7.51 4.25
N TYR A 249 4.35 8.21 5.33
CA TYR A 249 3.40 8.79 6.27
C TYR A 249 2.47 9.81 5.61
N LEU A 250 3.02 10.75 4.84
CA LEU A 250 2.24 11.80 4.16
C LEU A 250 1.44 11.28 2.96
N ASN A 251 1.81 10.13 2.38
CA ASN A 251 0.99 9.46 1.38
C ASN A 251 -0.21 8.71 1.98
N ARG A 252 -0.13 8.32 3.27
CA ARG A 252 -1.19 7.58 3.98
C ARG A 252 -2.12 8.49 4.76
N TYR A 253 -1.62 9.60 5.29
CA TYR A 253 -2.33 10.44 6.24
C TYR A 253 -2.29 11.91 5.83
N THR A 254 -3.39 12.61 6.13
CA THR A 254 -3.39 14.07 6.23
C THR A 254 -3.06 14.47 7.66
N VAL A 255 -2.50 15.68 7.85
CA VAL A 255 -2.05 16.15 9.16
C VAL A 255 -2.79 17.41 9.57
N THR A 256 -3.03 17.54 10.88
CA THR A 256 -3.54 18.80 11.48
C THR A 256 -2.44 19.87 11.48
N VAL A 257 -2.81 21.12 11.79
CA VAL A 257 -1.83 22.21 11.96
C VAL A 257 -0.80 21.85 13.04
N GLU A 258 -1.25 21.31 14.17
CA GLU A 258 -0.35 20.85 15.24
C GLU A 258 0.57 19.72 14.76
N GLY A 259 0.03 18.71 14.07
CA GLY A 259 0.81 17.61 13.50
C GLY A 259 1.88 18.11 12.51
N MET A 260 1.51 19.04 11.64
CA MET A 260 2.44 19.69 10.70
C MET A 260 3.57 20.39 11.43
N ILE A 261 3.27 21.18 12.47
CA ILE A 261 4.29 21.85 13.29
C ILE A 261 5.19 20.84 13.96
N LYS A 262 4.65 19.76 14.54
CA LYS A 262 5.45 18.71 15.20
C LYS A 262 6.42 18.04 14.22
N LEU A 263 5.97 17.66 13.03
CA LEU A 263 6.83 17.04 12.01
C LEU A 263 7.93 18.01 11.53
N ALA A 264 7.57 19.26 11.25
CA ALA A 264 8.51 20.28 10.79
C ALA A 264 9.55 20.65 11.86
N LEU A 265 9.09 20.94 13.08
CA LEU A 265 9.94 21.33 14.21
C LEU A 265 10.93 20.22 14.57
N SER A 266 10.45 18.99 14.73
CA SER A 266 11.34 17.85 15.05
C SER A 266 12.37 17.59 13.95
N THR A 267 11.98 17.68 12.67
CA THR A 267 12.93 17.59 11.56
C THR A 267 13.98 18.71 11.61
N ALA A 268 13.55 19.95 11.84
CA ALA A 268 14.44 21.11 11.94
C ALA A 268 15.40 20.99 13.14
N SER A 269 14.92 20.53 14.29
CA SER A 269 15.74 20.28 15.49
C SER A 269 16.82 19.24 15.22
N GLY A 270 16.49 18.13 14.54
CA GLY A 270 17.47 17.13 14.13
C GLY A 270 18.52 17.71 13.18
N LEU A 271 18.10 18.49 12.19
CA LEU A 271 19.01 19.09 11.22
C LEU A 271 19.92 20.16 11.86
N ALA A 272 19.36 20.98 12.75
CA ALA A 272 20.12 21.95 13.53
C ALA A 272 21.18 21.25 14.39
N HIS A 273 20.81 20.15 15.06
CA HIS A 273 21.77 19.35 15.83
C HIS A 273 22.89 18.76 14.94
N LEU A 274 22.58 18.25 13.74
CA LEU A 274 23.59 17.79 12.79
C LEU A 274 24.57 18.91 12.43
N HIS A 275 24.05 20.09 12.08
CA HIS A 275 24.85 21.22 11.62
C HIS A 275 25.66 21.90 12.73
N MET A 276 25.20 21.80 13.99
CA MET A 276 25.85 22.44 15.13
C MET A 276 27.17 21.74 15.48
N GLU A 277 28.27 22.50 15.49
CA GLU A 277 29.51 22.07 16.12
C GLU A 277 29.38 22.17 17.65
N ILE A 278 29.83 21.14 18.37
CA ILE A 278 29.91 21.14 19.83
C ILE A 278 31.39 21.12 20.19
N VAL A 279 31.87 22.17 20.86
CA VAL A 279 33.27 22.31 21.25
C VAL A 279 33.52 21.59 22.58
N GLY A 280 34.68 20.96 22.74
CA GLY A 280 35.09 20.29 23.98
C GLY A 280 36.05 19.12 23.74
N THR A 281 36.51 18.47 24.81
CA THR A 281 37.37 17.26 24.72
C THR A 281 36.69 16.10 24.01
N GLN A 282 35.36 16.05 24.05
CA GLN A 282 34.49 15.12 23.32
C GLN A 282 33.55 15.92 22.41
N GLY A 283 34.14 16.78 21.58
CA GLY A 283 33.41 17.65 20.67
C GLY A 283 32.73 16.89 19.53
N LYS A 284 31.67 17.47 18.98
CA LYS A 284 30.96 16.99 17.79
C LYS A 284 31.29 17.93 16.62
N PRO A 285 31.83 17.45 15.50
CA PRO A 285 32.00 18.28 14.32
C PRO A 285 30.64 18.70 13.74
N ALA A 286 30.61 19.80 12.99
CA ALA A 286 29.45 20.12 12.15
C ALA A 286 29.31 19.06 11.05
N ILE A 287 28.08 18.58 10.81
CA ILE A 287 27.79 17.51 9.86
C ILE A 287 26.74 17.99 8.85
N ALA A 288 27.05 17.94 7.56
CA ALA A 288 26.08 18.19 6.50
C ALA A 288 25.56 16.86 5.92
N HIS A 289 24.23 16.69 5.87
CA HIS A 289 23.61 15.42 5.46
C HIS A 289 23.77 15.08 3.97
N ARG A 290 23.67 16.09 3.08
CA ARG A 290 23.80 15.98 1.61
C ARG A 290 22.78 15.14 0.83
N ASP A 291 21.84 14.46 1.47
CA ASP A 291 20.74 13.72 0.81
C ASP A 291 19.44 13.80 1.61
N LEU A 292 19.17 14.98 2.18
CA LEU A 292 17.94 15.22 2.94
C LEU A 292 16.73 15.25 2.01
N LYS A 293 15.77 14.35 2.27
CA LYS A 293 14.51 14.17 1.54
C LYS A 293 13.51 13.45 2.43
N SER A 294 12.22 13.52 2.11
CA SER A 294 11.15 12.90 2.93
C SER A 294 11.28 11.38 3.10
N LYS A 295 11.96 10.68 2.17
CA LYS A 295 12.27 9.24 2.29
C LYS A 295 13.35 8.93 3.33
N ASN A 296 14.20 9.91 3.68
CA ASN A 296 15.30 9.78 4.64
C ASN A 296 14.97 10.41 6.00
N ILE A 297 13.69 10.75 6.23
CA ILE A 297 13.18 11.21 7.53
C ILE A 297 12.16 10.16 7.95
N LEU A 298 12.24 9.65 9.17
CA LEU A 298 11.31 8.66 9.72
C LEU A 298 10.34 9.33 10.70
N VAL A 299 9.11 8.80 10.78
CA VAL A 299 8.10 9.27 11.74
C VAL A 299 8.02 8.30 12.91
N LYS A 300 8.11 8.83 14.13
CA LYS A 300 8.02 8.07 15.37
C LYS A 300 6.58 7.92 15.83
N LYS A 301 6.33 6.95 16.72
CA LYS A 301 5.01 6.68 17.31
C LYS A 301 4.36 7.89 17.99
N ASN A 302 5.14 8.83 18.51
CA ASN A 302 4.64 10.07 19.15
C ASN A 302 4.33 11.22 18.15
N GLY A 303 4.45 10.97 16.84
CA GLY A 303 4.21 11.95 15.77
C GLY A 303 5.36 12.94 15.54
N THR A 304 6.55 12.68 16.08
CA THR A 304 7.77 13.46 15.80
C THR A 304 8.64 12.75 14.77
N CYS A 305 9.58 13.48 14.16
CA CYS A 305 10.51 12.96 13.16
C CYS A 305 11.89 12.66 13.74
N CYS A 306 12.62 11.77 13.06
CA CYS A 306 14.06 11.70 13.14
C CYS A 306 14.70 11.50 11.77
N ILE A 307 15.89 12.07 11.58
CA ILE A 307 16.63 12.00 10.33
C ILE A 307 17.45 10.71 10.27
N ALA A 308 17.46 10.05 9.11
CA ALA A 308 18.10 8.78 8.84
C ALA A 308 18.97 8.84 7.56
N ASP A 309 19.66 7.75 7.25
CA ASP A 309 20.50 7.57 6.03
C ASP A 309 21.63 8.62 5.89
N LEU A 310 22.53 8.62 6.88
CA LEU A 310 23.68 9.52 6.95
C LEU A 310 24.89 9.06 6.12
N GLY A 311 24.74 8.04 5.25
CA GLY A 311 25.85 7.45 4.50
C GLY A 311 26.53 8.37 3.47
N LEU A 312 25.92 9.50 3.13
CA LEU A 312 26.49 10.55 2.26
C LEU A 312 26.93 11.80 3.04
N ALA A 313 26.83 11.78 4.36
CA ALA A 313 27.16 12.93 5.18
C ALA A 313 28.66 13.25 5.16
N VAL A 314 28.97 14.52 5.39
CA VAL A 314 30.33 15.04 5.52
C VAL A 314 30.50 15.74 6.84
N ARG A 315 31.70 15.63 7.43
CA ARG A 315 32.07 16.31 8.67
C ARG A 315 32.99 17.47 8.32
N HIS A 316 32.81 18.59 9.00
CA HIS A 316 33.71 19.74 8.92
C HIS A 316 34.73 19.66 10.05
N ASP A 317 36.00 19.82 9.71
CA ASP A 317 37.08 20.05 10.65
C ASP A 317 37.33 21.55 10.74
N SER A 318 36.84 22.17 11.82
CA SER A 318 36.93 23.61 12.07
C SER A 318 38.36 24.09 12.29
N ALA A 319 39.29 23.23 12.70
CA ALA A 319 40.68 23.60 12.95
C ALA A 319 41.47 23.80 11.65
N THR A 320 41.17 23.00 10.63
CA THR A 320 41.84 23.07 9.32
C THR A 320 40.98 23.72 8.23
N ASP A 321 39.72 24.03 8.55
CA ASP A 321 38.67 24.46 7.61
C ASP A 321 38.52 23.50 6.42
N THR A 322 38.62 22.20 6.69
CA THR A 322 38.49 21.15 5.66
C THR A 322 37.22 20.34 5.84
N ILE A 323 36.75 19.75 4.75
CA ILE A 323 35.60 18.86 4.74
C ILE A 323 36.09 17.43 4.51
N ASP A 324 35.76 16.54 5.44
CA ASP A 324 35.99 15.11 5.30
C ASP A 324 34.99 14.52 4.31
N ILE A 325 35.40 14.47 3.04
CA ILE A 325 34.66 13.86 1.94
C ILE A 325 35.19 12.45 1.71
N ALA A 326 34.33 11.45 1.89
CA ALA A 326 34.67 10.08 1.57
C ALA A 326 35.11 9.95 0.09
N PRO A 327 36.17 9.20 -0.24
CA PRO A 327 36.68 9.01 -1.60
C PRO A 327 35.76 8.08 -2.41
N ASN A 328 34.52 8.51 -2.62
CA ASN A 328 33.49 7.74 -3.28
C ASN A 328 32.87 8.59 -4.40
N HIS A 329 32.88 8.07 -5.63
CA HIS A 329 32.41 8.79 -6.83
C HIS A 329 30.88 8.98 -6.89
N ARG A 330 30.15 8.71 -5.81
CA ARG A 330 28.69 8.66 -5.79
C ARG A 330 28.12 9.98 -5.23
N VAL A 331 27.30 10.66 -6.03
CA VAL A 331 26.59 11.91 -5.67
C VAL A 331 25.19 11.64 -5.13
N GLY A 332 24.52 12.62 -4.51
CA GLY A 332 23.15 12.51 -3.96
C GLY A 332 22.07 12.07 -4.96
N THR A 333 20.81 12.00 -4.52
CA THR A 333 19.70 11.65 -5.41
C THR A 333 19.62 12.65 -6.58
N LYS A 334 19.58 12.17 -7.84
CA LYS A 334 19.31 13.05 -8.99
C LYS A 334 17.95 13.71 -8.78
N ARG A 335 17.91 15.03 -8.76
CA ARG A 335 16.68 15.82 -8.60
C ARG A 335 16.03 16.04 -9.96
#